data_AF-A0A640KRD6-F1
#
_entry.id   AF-A0A640KRD6-F1
#
_cell.length_a   1.000
_cell.length_b   1.000
_cell.length_c   1.000
_cell.angle_alpha   90.00
_cell.angle_beta   90.00
_cell.angle_gamma   90.00
#
_symmetry.space_group_name_H-M   'P 1'
#
loop_
_entity.id
_entity.type
_entity.pdbx_description
1 polymer ?
#
loop_
_entity_poly.entity_id
_entity_poly.type
_entity_poly.pdbx_seq_one_letter_code
_entity_poly.pdbx_strand_id
1 'polypeptide(L)'
;MILSTRTWRCASQVAHRFGHRGACAIPHPKKAYRGGEDAYAFHPYCIGVADGVGGYASYGIEPAIYTRNVMRFALEYVEREASRSKRATALAALNYGYKKANDAKQPGGCPVALATIVDNTHASLLNLGDCGLVIVRQGKLLYRTEIQQHSFNCPYQLPEDPPSAGEQAKIEVRAGDVFLCVSDGVLDNVELDRLLEHLSEVPATGCRNVAEAIGQEAFRNGQDRRYFSPFARHAEEAGYRYTGGKLDDITALVAQVTADSEEGIENCPPLITTLLNLDE
;
A
#
# COMPACT_ATOMS: atom_id res chain seq x y z
N MET A 1 12.98 21.79 56.27
CA MET A 1 12.72 21.85 54.82
C MET A 1 13.29 20.58 54.20
N ILE A 2 12.43 19.62 53.85
CA ILE A 2 12.83 18.43 53.07
C ILE A 2 12.33 18.69 51.66
N LEU A 3 13.25 18.96 50.73
CA LEU A 3 12.94 19.15 49.32
C LEU A 3 12.61 17.79 48.71
N SER A 4 11.33 17.59 48.41
CA SER A 4 10.85 16.47 47.59
C SER A 4 11.31 16.68 46.16
N THR A 5 12.30 15.90 45.72
CA THR A 5 12.67 15.77 44.32
C THR A 5 11.62 14.93 43.62
N ARG A 6 10.60 15.59 43.06
CA ARG A 6 9.71 14.97 42.07
C ARG A 6 10.54 14.65 40.84
N THR A 7 10.94 13.39 40.71
CA THR A 7 11.41 12.83 39.45
C THR A 7 10.25 12.86 38.47
N TRP A 8 10.32 13.76 37.50
CA TRP A 8 9.47 13.74 36.33
C TRP A 8 9.80 12.45 35.58
N ARG A 9 9.00 11.40 35.77
CA ARG A 9 9.00 10.28 34.84
C ARG A 9 8.57 10.85 33.50
N CYS A 10 9.50 10.90 32.55
CA CYS A 10 9.19 11.10 31.15
C CYS A 10 8.08 10.10 30.81
N ALA A 11 6.89 10.59 30.45
CA ALA A 11 5.83 9.71 29.98
C ALA A 11 6.41 8.97 28.76
N SER A 12 6.67 7.67 28.90
CA SER A 12 7.16 6.85 27.80
C SER A 12 6.19 7.01 26.65
N GLN A 13 6.64 7.56 25.52
CA GLN A 13 5.82 7.63 24.32
C GLN A 13 5.35 6.21 23.99
N VAL A 14 4.03 6.06 23.80
CA VAL A 14 3.41 4.76 23.51
C VAL A 14 3.88 4.32 22.13
N ALA A 15 4.47 3.14 22.05
CA ALA A 15 4.85 2.58 20.77
C ALA A 15 3.61 2.26 19.94
N HIS A 16 3.70 2.47 18.63
CA HIS A 16 2.60 2.30 17.70
C HIS A 16 2.84 1.14 16.74
N ARG A 17 1.73 0.64 16.19
CA ARG A 17 1.69 -0.39 15.15
C ARG A 17 0.43 -0.26 14.30
N PHE A 18 0.41 -0.94 13.16
CA PHE A 18 -0.80 -1.21 12.39
C PHE A 18 -1.58 -2.36 13.07
N GLY A 19 -2.44 -2.03 14.03
CA GLY A 19 -3.10 -3.00 14.89
C GLY A 19 -4.32 -3.68 14.26
N HIS A 20 -5.25 -2.88 13.74
CA HIS A 20 -6.42 -3.37 12.98
C HIS A 20 -6.14 -3.27 11.49
N ARG A 21 -6.45 -4.32 10.72
CA ARG A 21 -5.89 -4.50 9.39
C ARG A 21 -6.85 -5.28 8.50
N GLY A 22 -7.16 -4.71 7.33
CA GLY A 22 -8.05 -5.29 6.33
C GLY A 22 -7.43 -5.20 4.94
N ALA A 23 -7.58 -6.26 4.15
CA ALA A 23 -7.10 -6.33 2.79
C ALA A 23 -8.23 -6.74 1.86
N CYS A 24 -8.26 -6.15 0.67
CA CYS A 24 -9.06 -6.59 -0.46
C CYS A 24 -8.15 -6.71 -1.67
N ALA A 25 -8.27 -7.83 -2.39
CA ALA A 25 -7.59 -8.05 -3.66
C ALA A 25 -8.59 -8.64 -4.65
N ILE A 26 -8.82 -7.95 -5.76
CA ILE A 26 -9.72 -8.38 -6.84
C ILE A 26 -8.91 -8.36 -8.14
N PRO A 27 -8.43 -9.51 -8.62
CA PRO A 27 -7.74 -9.59 -9.90
C PRO A 27 -8.64 -9.14 -11.04
N HIS A 28 -8.04 -8.54 -12.07
CA HIS A 28 -8.66 -8.30 -13.35
C HIS A 28 -9.29 -9.62 -13.86
N PRO A 29 -10.54 -9.63 -14.38
CA PRO A 29 -11.23 -10.87 -14.76
C PRO A 29 -10.46 -11.77 -15.74
N LYS A 30 -9.71 -11.18 -16.68
CA LYS A 30 -8.86 -11.92 -17.62
C LYS A 30 -7.60 -12.55 -16.99
N LYS A 31 -7.20 -12.09 -15.81
CA LYS A 31 -6.01 -12.54 -15.07
C LYS A 31 -6.37 -13.33 -13.80
N ALA A 32 -7.66 -13.45 -13.47
CA ALA A 32 -8.13 -14.02 -12.20
C ALA A 32 -7.71 -15.48 -11.97
N TYR A 33 -7.58 -16.29 -13.03
CA TYR A 33 -7.16 -17.69 -12.92
C TYR A 33 -5.73 -17.89 -12.36
N ARG A 34 -4.92 -16.83 -12.34
CA ARG A 34 -3.55 -16.81 -11.79
C ARG A 34 -3.38 -15.78 -10.66
N GLY A 35 -4.48 -15.19 -10.20
CA GLY A 35 -4.49 -14.24 -9.08
C GLY A 35 -4.01 -12.82 -9.39
N GLY A 36 -4.02 -12.40 -10.65
CA GLY A 36 -3.57 -11.05 -11.04
C GLY A 36 -2.05 -10.86 -10.96
N GLU A 37 -1.62 -9.62 -11.15
CA GLU A 37 -0.22 -9.18 -11.23
C GLU A 37 0.17 -8.30 -10.04
N ASP A 38 -0.80 -7.77 -9.30
CA ASP A 38 -0.64 -7.11 -8.01
C ASP A 38 0.02 -8.03 -6.96
N ALA A 39 0.74 -7.42 -6.03
CA ALA A 39 1.16 -8.04 -4.78
C ALA A 39 1.10 -7.06 -3.61
N TYR A 40 1.06 -7.60 -2.40
CA TYR A 40 1.09 -6.78 -1.19
C TYR A 40 1.89 -7.44 -0.09
N ALA A 41 2.34 -6.63 0.87
CA ALA A 41 2.89 -7.08 2.15
C ALA A 41 2.12 -6.45 3.31
N PHE A 42 1.77 -7.25 4.31
CA PHE A 42 1.01 -6.81 5.47
C PHE A 42 1.59 -7.37 6.77
N HIS A 43 1.99 -6.48 7.68
CA HIS A 43 2.63 -6.78 8.96
C HIS A 43 2.25 -5.71 9.99
N PRO A 44 2.31 -5.97 11.32
CA PRO A 44 2.06 -4.92 12.32
C PRO A 44 2.92 -3.66 12.17
N TYR A 45 4.04 -3.74 11.43
CA TYR A 45 4.96 -2.62 11.24
C TYR A 45 5.19 -2.26 9.76
N CYS A 46 4.42 -2.85 8.85
CA CYS A 46 4.55 -2.60 7.41
C CYS A 46 3.23 -2.86 6.69
N ILE A 47 2.83 -1.94 5.82
CA ILE A 47 1.82 -2.18 4.78
C ILE A 47 2.41 -1.73 3.46
N GLY A 48 2.17 -2.46 2.38
CA GLY A 48 2.57 -2.02 1.06
C GLY A 48 1.90 -2.78 -0.04
N VAL A 49 1.78 -2.13 -1.19
CA VAL A 49 1.20 -2.65 -2.43
C VAL A 49 2.20 -2.41 -3.55
N ALA A 50 2.32 -3.39 -4.44
CA ALA A 50 3.02 -3.27 -5.69
C ALA A 50 2.11 -3.76 -6.83
N ASP A 51 2.12 -3.05 -7.95
CA ASP A 51 1.34 -3.41 -9.14
C ASP A 51 2.28 -3.95 -10.21
N GLY A 52 1.97 -5.12 -10.77
CA GLY A 52 2.80 -5.73 -11.80
C GLY A 52 2.52 -5.15 -13.18
N VAL A 53 3.54 -4.58 -13.82
CA VAL A 53 3.39 -3.97 -15.15
C VAL A 53 3.05 -5.03 -16.21
N GLY A 54 1.79 -5.04 -16.64
CA GLY A 54 1.24 -6.03 -17.58
C GLY A 54 1.93 -6.08 -18.96
N GLY A 55 2.66 -5.03 -19.35
CA GLY A 55 3.43 -5.00 -20.61
C GLY A 55 4.45 -6.12 -20.73
N TYR A 56 4.98 -6.65 -19.63
CA TYR A 56 5.90 -7.79 -19.65
C TYR A 56 5.27 -9.07 -20.21
N ALA A 57 3.94 -9.23 -20.10
CA ALA A 57 3.23 -10.39 -20.63
C ALA A 57 3.36 -10.53 -22.16
N SER A 58 3.51 -9.43 -22.91
CA SER A 58 3.74 -9.50 -24.36
C SER A 58 5.09 -10.09 -24.75
N TYR A 59 6.03 -10.17 -23.80
CA TYR A 59 7.33 -10.81 -23.96
C TYR A 59 7.39 -12.23 -23.38
N GLY A 60 6.24 -12.80 -22.99
CA GLY A 60 6.16 -14.13 -22.36
C GLY A 60 6.65 -14.16 -20.91
N ILE A 61 6.76 -13.00 -20.27
CA ILE A 61 7.18 -12.86 -18.87
C ILE A 61 5.94 -12.69 -17.99
N GLU A 62 5.85 -13.46 -16.91
CA GLU A 62 4.77 -13.32 -15.94
C GLU A 62 5.08 -12.19 -14.93
N PRO A 63 4.37 -11.05 -14.96
CA PRO A 63 4.72 -9.88 -14.13
C PRO A 63 4.59 -10.18 -12.63
N ALA A 64 3.57 -10.96 -12.26
CA ALA A 64 3.28 -11.38 -10.90
C ALA A 64 4.49 -11.94 -10.14
N ILE A 65 5.37 -12.71 -10.80
CA ILE A 65 6.50 -13.36 -10.11
C ILE A 65 7.48 -12.31 -9.57
N TYR A 66 7.79 -11.29 -10.36
CA TYR A 66 8.68 -10.21 -9.91
C TYR A 66 8.02 -9.41 -8.78
N THR A 67 6.78 -8.97 -8.99
CA THR A 67 6.01 -8.15 -8.04
C THR A 67 5.85 -8.86 -6.68
N ARG A 68 5.47 -10.14 -6.69
CA ARG A 68 5.33 -10.95 -5.47
C ARG A 68 6.65 -11.14 -4.75
N ASN A 69 7.75 -11.38 -5.47
CA ASN A 69 9.07 -11.50 -4.86
C ASN A 69 9.55 -10.20 -4.21
N VAL A 70 9.36 -9.05 -4.87
CA VAL A 70 9.70 -7.74 -4.28
C VAL A 70 9.00 -7.56 -2.93
N MET A 71 7.67 -7.79 -2.88
CA MET A 71 6.90 -7.61 -1.64
C MET A 71 7.23 -8.66 -0.58
N ARG A 72 7.39 -9.93 -0.97
CA ARG A 72 7.79 -11.01 -0.04
C ARG A 72 9.15 -10.74 0.59
N PHE A 73 10.14 -10.32 -0.20
CA PHE A 73 11.47 -10.01 0.32
C PHE A 73 11.50 -8.71 1.14
N ALA A 74 10.70 -7.71 0.79
CA ALA A 74 10.53 -6.51 1.62
C ALA A 74 9.92 -6.87 2.99
N LEU A 75 8.92 -7.75 3.02
CA LEU A 75 8.34 -8.27 4.26
C LEU A 75 9.37 -9.05 5.08
N GLU A 76 10.12 -9.95 4.46
CA GLU A 76 11.20 -10.71 5.11
C GLU A 76 12.19 -9.79 5.84
N TYR A 77 12.55 -8.65 5.22
CA TYR A 77 13.42 -7.66 5.84
C TYR A 77 12.77 -7.00 7.08
N VAL A 78 11.49 -6.63 6.97
CA VAL A 78 10.72 -6.05 8.08
C VAL A 78 10.63 -7.02 9.26
N GLU A 79 10.30 -8.28 9.00
CA GLU A 79 10.18 -9.33 10.01
C GLU A 79 11.53 -9.59 10.69
N ARG A 80 12.61 -9.64 9.90
CA ARG A 80 13.97 -9.79 10.43
C ARG A 80 14.34 -8.65 11.35
N GLU A 81 14.10 -7.39 10.98
CA GLU A 81 14.42 -6.26 11.85
C GLU A 81 13.50 -6.22 13.08
N ALA A 82 12.22 -6.56 12.95
CA ALA A 82 11.30 -6.68 14.07
C ALA A 82 11.76 -7.74 15.09
N SER A 83 12.23 -8.90 14.63
CA SER A 83 12.78 -9.96 15.50
C SER A 83 14.00 -9.50 16.32
N ARG A 84 14.69 -8.46 15.84
CA ARG A 84 15.85 -7.83 16.49
C ARG A 84 15.46 -6.61 17.32
N SER A 85 14.16 -6.40 17.57
CA SER A 85 13.62 -5.20 18.23
C SER A 85 14.00 -3.89 17.53
N LYS A 86 14.13 -3.93 16.20
CA LYS A 86 14.41 -2.77 15.35
C LYS A 86 13.23 -2.46 14.43
N ARG A 87 13.25 -1.27 13.85
CA ARG A 87 12.24 -0.79 12.89
C ARG A 87 12.92 -0.53 11.54
N ALA A 88 12.40 -1.16 10.49
CA ALA A 88 12.86 -0.91 9.12
C ALA A 88 12.18 0.35 8.56
N THR A 89 12.92 1.20 7.86
CA THR A 89 12.31 2.27 7.04
C THR A 89 11.73 1.67 5.76
N ALA A 90 10.75 2.35 5.16
CA ALA A 90 10.15 1.92 3.89
C ALA A 90 11.21 1.83 2.79
N LEU A 91 12.10 2.82 2.70
CA LEU A 91 13.22 2.80 1.75
C LEU A 91 14.15 1.60 1.96
N ALA A 92 14.49 1.24 3.20
CA ALA A 92 15.37 0.10 3.46
C ALA A 92 14.71 -1.23 3.12
N ALA A 93 13.42 -1.39 3.45
CA ALA A 93 12.64 -2.56 3.10
C ALA A 93 12.51 -2.73 1.58
N LEU A 94 12.17 -1.66 0.84
CA LEU A 94 12.07 -1.73 -0.61
C LEU A 94 13.43 -2.00 -1.27
N ASN A 95 14.51 -1.36 -0.81
CA ASN A 95 15.85 -1.64 -1.33
C ASN A 95 16.27 -3.10 -1.15
N TYR A 96 15.94 -3.71 0.00
CA TYR A 96 16.21 -5.13 0.22
C TYR A 96 15.39 -6.01 -0.73
N GLY A 97 14.08 -5.72 -0.86
CA GLY A 97 13.19 -6.47 -1.75
C GLY A 97 13.62 -6.39 -3.21
N TYR A 98 13.84 -5.18 -3.70
CA TYR A 98 14.38 -4.85 -5.02
C TYR A 98 15.69 -5.61 -5.31
N LYS A 99 16.67 -5.49 -4.42
CA LYS A 99 17.97 -6.14 -4.60
C LYS A 99 17.84 -7.66 -4.70
N LYS A 100 17.06 -8.28 -3.80
CA LYS A 100 16.94 -9.74 -3.74
C LYS A 100 16.12 -10.29 -4.91
N ALA A 101 15.11 -9.55 -5.39
CA ALA A 101 14.37 -9.89 -6.61
C ALA A 101 15.26 -9.81 -7.86
N ASN A 102 16.10 -8.77 -7.97
CA ASN A 102 17.05 -8.65 -9.08
C ASN A 102 18.17 -9.70 -9.04
N ASP A 103 18.68 -10.04 -7.85
CA ASP A 103 19.69 -11.10 -7.68
C ASP A 103 19.11 -12.48 -8.10
N ALA A 104 17.80 -12.68 -7.97
CA ALA A 104 17.09 -13.87 -8.48
C ALA A 104 16.92 -13.87 -10.01
N LYS A 105 17.33 -12.80 -10.71
CA LYS A 105 17.25 -12.63 -12.17
C LYS A 105 15.84 -12.81 -12.74
N GLN A 106 14.82 -12.50 -11.94
CA GLN A 106 13.44 -12.54 -12.38
C GLN A 106 13.15 -11.27 -13.21
N PRO A 107 12.73 -11.39 -14.48
CA PRO A 107 12.29 -10.23 -15.24
C PRO A 107 10.88 -9.81 -14.81
N GLY A 108 10.59 -8.51 -14.91
CA GLY A 108 9.32 -7.91 -14.57
C GLY A 108 9.52 -6.46 -14.17
N GLY A 109 8.44 -5.79 -13.78
CA GLY A 109 8.51 -4.47 -13.22
C GLY A 109 7.27 -4.11 -12.43
N CYS A 110 7.41 -3.20 -11.47
CA CYS A 110 6.31 -2.77 -10.62
C CYS A 110 6.47 -1.36 -10.02
N PRO A 111 5.43 -0.51 -10.10
CA PRO A 111 5.17 0.55 -9.13
C PRO A 111 4.97 -0.02 -7.73
N VAL A 112 5.36 0.73 -6.68
CA VAL A 112 5.30 0.27 -5.28
C VAL A 112 4.97 1.43 -4.34
N ALA A 113 3.99 1.23 -3.46
CA ALA A 113 3.74 2.07 -2.29
C ALA A 113 3.98 1.26 -1.00
N LEU A 114 4.65 1.87 -0.01
CA LEU A 114 5.03 1.20 1.22
C LEU A 114 5.03 2.18 2.41
N ALA A 115 4.45 1.76 3.52
CA ALA A 115 4.52 2.47 4.79
C ALA A 115 5.01 1.53 5.91
N THR A 116 5.99 1.97 6.69
CA THR A 116 6.50 1.23 7.86
C THR A 116 6.46 2.06 9.12
N ILE A 117 6.26 1.42 10.28
CA ILE A 117 6.37 2.11 11.57
C ILE A 117 7.83 2.20 12.01
N VAL A 118 8.29 3.40 12.33
CA VAL A 118 9.66 3.74 12.75
C VAL A 118 9.65 4.59 14.01
N ASP A 119 10.75 4.56 14.76
CA ASP A 119 10.92 5.31 16.02
C ASP A 119 9.77 5.15 17.03
N ASN A 120 9.03 4.04 16.91
CA ASN A 120 7.80 3.71 17.64
C ASN A 120 6.65 4.73 17.52
N THR A 121 6.85 5.88 16.87
CA THR A 121 5.94 7.04 16.90
C THR A 121 5.73 7.67 15.53
N HIS A 122 6.44 7.20 14.51
CA HIS A 122 6.39 7.76 13.18
C HIS A 122 6.11 6.66 12.14
N ALA A 123 5.57 7.05 11.00
CA ALA A 123 5.56 6.23 9.81
C ALA A 123 6.58 6.75 8.78
N SER A 124 7.38 5.85 8.23
CA SER A 124 8.19 6.09 7.04
C SER A 124 7.35 5.69 5.83
N LEU A 125 7.17 6.62 4.89
CA LEU A 125 6.38 6.43 3.67
C LEU A 125 7.31 6.43 2.45
N LEU A 126 6.97 5.62 1.46
CA LEU A 126 7.63 5.57 0.17
C LEU A 126 6.59 5.27 -0.92
N ASN A 127 6.55 6.05 -1.98
CA ASN A 127 5.82 5.74 -3.19
C ASN A 127 6.76 5.86 -4.40
N LEU A 128 6.84 4.81 -5.21
CA LEU A 128 7.53 4.80 -6.50
C LEU A 128 6.50 4.43 -7.57
N GLY A 129 6.07 5.39 -8.38
CA GLY A 129 5.08 5.16 -9.44
C GLY A 129 3.67 5.62 -9.08
N ASP A 130 2.66 4.86 -9.49
CA ASP A 130 1.24 5.21 -9.44
C ASP A 130 0.38 4.29 -8.55
N CYS A 131 1.01 3.45 -7.72
CA CYS A 131 0.40 3.06 -6.44
C CYS A 131 0.21 4.31 -5.54
N GLY A 132 -0.41 4.15 -4.37
CA GLY A 132 -0.49 5.27 -3.44
C GLY A 132 -0.81 4.96 -2.00
N LEU A 133 -0.52 5.97 -1.17
CA LEU A 133 -0.87 6.03 0.25
C LEU A 133 -1.83 7.19 0.50
N VAL A 134 -2.89 6.95 1.28
CA VAL A 134 -3.76 7.98 1.83
C VAL A 134 -3.85 7.79 3.34
N ILE A 135 -3.46 8.81 4.10
CA ILE A 135 -3.49 8.79 5.56
C ILE A 135 -4.53 9.77 6.07
N VAL A 136 -5.40 9.30 6.94
CA VAL A 136 -6.49 10.05 7.55
C VAL A 136 -6.33 10.10 9.06
N ARG A 137 -6.53 11.28 9.65
CA ARG A 137 -6.56 11.51 11.09
C ARG A 137 -7.87 12.18 11.45
N GLN A 138 -8.65 11.55 12.34
CA GLN A 138 -9.94 12.08 12.80
C GLN A 138 -10.87 12.48 11.63
N GLY A 139 -10.94 11.61 10.60
CA GLY A 139 -11.77 11.84 9.41
C GLY A 139 -11.26 12.90 8.44
N LYS A 140 -10.05 13.46 8.63
CA LYS A 140 -9.45 14.45 7.74
C LYS A 140 -8.19 13.90 7.08
N LEU A 141 -7.97 14.27 5.82
CA LEU A 141 -6.73 13.96 5.10
C LEU A 141 -5.53 14.55 5.87
N LEU A 142 -4.61 13.68 6.24
CA LEU A 142 -3.33 14.05 6.86
C LEU A 142 -2.22 14.10 5.81
N TYR A 143 -2.19 13.10 4.91
CA TYR A 143 -1.17 12.97 3.88
C TYR A 143 -1.71 12.11 2.73
N ARG A 144 -1.31 12.42 1.50
CA ARG A 144 -1.43 11.52 0.35
C ARG A 144 -0.14 11.58 -0.46
N THR A 145 0.23 10.48 -1.09
CA THR A 145 1.31 10.48 -2.09
C THR A 145 0.80 11.04 -3.41
N GLU A 146 1.71 11.58 -4.21
CA GLU A 146 1.44 12.00 -5.58
C GLU A 146 1.85 10.90 -6.57
N ILE A 147 1.12 10.82 -7.69
CA ILE A 147 1.38 9.87 -8.77
C ILE A 147 2.67 10.27 -9.50
N GLN A 148 3.58 9.31 -9.71
CA GLN A 148 4.84 9.52 -10.42
C GLN A 148 4.82 8.77 -11.76
N GLN A 149 4.95 9.50 -12.87
CA GLN A 149 4.99 8.92 -14.21
C GLN A 149 6.01 9.62 -15.11
N HIS A 150 6.64 8.87 -16.03
CA HIS A 150 7.52 9.42 -17.08
C HIS A 150 6.71 10.10 -18.19
N SER A 151 5.53 9.56 -18.45
CA SER A 151 4.49 10.10 -19.34
C SER A 151 3.14 9.47 -18.94
N PHE A 152 2.02 9.97 -19.46
CA PHE A 152 0.69 9.47 -19.09
C PHE A 152 0.61 7.93 -19.18
N ASN A 153 0.21 7.29 -18.07
CA ASN A 153 0.08 5.84 -17.95
C ASN A 153 1.40 5.07 -18.23
N CYS A 154 2.55 5.69 -17.93
CA CYS A 154 3.88 5.10 -17.93
C CYS A 154 4.58 5.41 -16.59
N PRO A 155 4.31 4.63 -15.53
CA PRO A 155 4.77 4.95 -14.20
C PRO A 155 6.27 4.73 -14.01
N TYR A 156 6.80 5.45 -13.03
CA TYR A 156 8.06 5.04 -12.40
C TYR A 156 7.90 3.63 -11.85
N GLN A 157 8.88 2.76 -12.06
CA GLN A 157 8.75 1.36 -11.66
C GLN A 157 10.10 0.71 -11.43
N LEU A 158 10.14 -0.25 -10.50
CA LEU A 158 11.27 -1.18 -10.45
C LEU A 158 11.26 -2.07 -11.71
N PRO A 159 12.41 -2.59 -12.18
CA PRO A 159 13.77 -2.23 -11.77
C PRO A 159 14.34 -0.99 -12.48
N GLU A 160 13.59 -0.38 -13.41
CA GLU A 160 14.05 0.74 -14.24
C GLU A 160 14.43 1.95 -13.39
N ASP A 161 13.57 2.30 -12.42
CA ASP A 161 13.79 3.39 -11.48
C ASP A 161 14.25 2.85 -10.12
N PRO A 162 15.26 3.44 -9.48
CA PRO A 162 15.71 2.99 -8.17
C PRO A 162 14.70 3.36 -7.07
N PRO A 163 14.59 2.59 -5.97
CA PRO A 163 13.73 2.93 -4.83
C PRO A 163 13.92 4.37 -4.31
N SER A 164 15.12 4.94 -4.41
CA SER A 164 15.42 6.31 -3.97
C SER A 164 14.80 7.41 -4.85
N ALA A 165 14.33 7.10 -6.05
CA ALA A 165 13.59 8.03 -6.91
C ALA A 165 12.15 8.24 -6.44
N GLY A 166 11.64 7.33 -5.60
CA GLY A 166 10.31 7.41 -5.04
C GLY A 166 10.15 8.61 -4.09
N GLU A 167 8.94 9.14 -4.06
CA GLU A 167 8.49 10.10 -3.06
C GLU A 167 8.65 9.49 -1.66
N GLN A 168 9.27 10.23 -0.74
CA GLN A 168 9.53 9.79 0.62
C GLN A 168 9.02 10.81 1.63
N ALA A 169 8.37 10.32 2.68
CA ALA A 169 7.94 11.16 3.79
C ALA A 169 8.10 10.44 5.13
N LYS A 170 8.17 11.23 6.20
CA LYS A 170 8.13 10.74 7.57
C LYS A 170 7.11 11.55 8.34
N ILE A 171 6.08 10.89 8.83
CA ILE A 171 4.97 11.55 9.54
C ILE A 171 4.85 11.00 10.96
N GLU A 172 4.55 11.86 11.93
CA GLU A 172 4.18 11.43 13.28
C GLU A 172 2.82 10.74 13.22
N VAL A 173 2.70 9.54 13.81
CA VAL A 173 1.45 8.78 13.88
C VAL A 173 0.83 8.86 15.27
N ARG A 174 -0.48 8.69 15.33
CA ARG A 174 -1.28 8.64 16.55
C ARG A 174 -2.23 7.45 16.50
N ALA A 175 -2.56 6.91 17.67
CA ALA A 175 -3.61 5.91 17.77
C ALA A 175 -4.92 6.44 17.13
N GLY A 176 -5.56 5.61 16.32
CA GLY A 176 -6.75 5.96 15.55
C GLY A 176 -6.47 6.54 14.16
N ASP A 177 -5.22 6.86 13.80
CA ASP A 177 -4.89 7.19 12.40
C ASP A 177 -5.18 6.00 11.50
N VAL A 178 -5.70 6.28 10.30
CA VAL A 178 -6.05 5.26 9.31
C VAL A 178 -5.17 5.45 8.09
N PHE A 179 -4.56 4.36 7.64
CA PHE A 179 -3.73 4.27 6.47
C PHE A 179 -4.46 3.44 5.42
N LEU A 180 -4.51 3.96 4.19
CA LEU A 180 -4.90 3.26 2.99
C LEU A 180 -3.66 3.12 2.10
N CYS A 181 -3.34 1.92 1.66
CA CYS A 181 -2.31 1.64 0.66
C CYS A 181 -2.95 0.87 -0.50
N VAL A 182 -2.82 1.38 -1.73
CA VAL A 182 -3.61 0.90 -2.89
C VAL A 182 -2.78 0.84 -4.17
N SER A 183 -3.20 0.00 -5.11
CA SER A 183 -2.74 0.02 -6.50
C SER A 183 -3.52 1.05 -7.34
N ASP A 184 -3.05 1.30 -8.55
CA ASP A 184 -3.70 2.21 -9.51
C ASP A 184 -5.13 1.75 -9.85
N GLY A 185 -5.43 0.44 -9.83
CA GLY A 185 -6.77 -0.11 -10.04
C GLY A 185 -7.84 0.48 -9.11
N VAL A 186 -7.44 1.00 -7.94
CA VAL A 186 -8.31 1.85 -7.09
C VAL A 186 -8.26 3.31 -7.51
N LEU A 187 -7.07 3.90 -7.59
CA LEU A 187 -6.87 5.34 -7.80
C LEU A 187 -7.41 5.84 -9.14
N ASP A 188 -7.41 4.98 -10.15
CA ASP A 188 -7.93 5.25 -11.49
C ASP A 188 -9.45 5.20 -11.56
N ASN A 189 -10.11 4.62 -10.55
CA ASN A 189 -11.54 4.32 -10.56
C ASN A 189 -12.32 4.88 -9.36
N VAL A 190 -11.66 5.45 -8.34
CA VAL A 190 -12.32 6.02 -7.16
C VAL A 190 -11.70 7.37 -6.81
N GLU A 191 -12.53 8.41 -6.74
CA GLU A 191 -12.09 9.76 -6.37
C GLU A 191 -11.61 9.83 -4.92
N LEU A 192 -10.67 10.74 -4.64
CA LEU A 192 -10.14 10.93 -3.28
C LEU A 192 -11.24 11.21 -2.25
N ASP A 193 -12.22 12.04 -2.57
CA ASP A 193 -13.31 12.37 -1.64
C ASP A 193 -14.11 11.11 -1.25
N ARG A 194 -14.35 10.20 -2.21
CA ARG A 194 -15.00 8.90 -1.96
C ARG A 194 -14.14 8.01 -1.08
N LEU A 195 -12.83 7.97 -1.30
CA LEU A 195 -11.89 7.24 -0.44
C LEU A 195 -11.93 7.79 1.00
N LEU A 196 -11.95 9.12 1.17
CA LEU A 196 -12.05 9.74 2.50
C LEU A 196 -13.35 9.38 3.22
N GLU A 197 -14.48 9.34 2.51
CA GLU A 197 -15.74 8.86 3.06
C GLU A 197 -15.63 7.42 3.57
N HIS A 198 -15.10 6.51 2.75
CA HIS A 198 -14.89 5.11 3.16
C HIS A 198 -13.98 4.98 4.39
N LEU A 199 -12.85 5.69 4.41
CA LEU A 199 -11.90 5.64 5.53
C LEU A 199 -12.48 6.22 6.82
N SER A 200 -13.47 7.10 6.74
CA SER A 200 -14.16 7.65 7.91
C SER A 200 -15.00 6.61 8.66
N GLU A 201 -15.39 5.52 7.99
CA GLU A 201 -16.21 4.44 8.56
C GLU A 201 -15.38 3.38 9.31
N VAL A 202 -14.05 3.39 9.21
CA VAL A 202 -13.16 2.39 9.84
C VAL A 202 -13.46 2.18 11.34
N PRO A 203 -13.68 3.21 12.18
CA PRO A 203 -14.01 3.00 13.59
C PRO A 203 -15.34 2.25 13.82
N ALA A 204 -16.28 2.34 12.89
CA ALA A 204 -17.61 1.73 12.99
C ALA A 204 -17.67 0.33 12.36
N THR A 205 -17.07 0.17 11.19
CA THR A 205 -17.19 -1.05 10.37
C THR A 205 -15.95 -1.93 10.38
N GLY A 206 -14.80 -1.42 10.82
CA GLY A 206 -13.53 -2.13 10.80
C GLY A 206 -12.80 -2.08 9.45
N CYS A 207 -11.48 -2.31 9.49
CA CYS A 207 -10.59 -2.16 8.34
C CYS A 207 -10.94 -3.11 7.18
N ARG A 208 -11.32 -4.37 7.47
CA ARG A 208 -11.65 -5.36 6.43
C ARG A 208 -12.84 -4.92 5.58
N ASN A 209 -13.94 -4.55 6.23
CA ASN A 209 -15.16 -4.14 5.53
C ASN A 209 -14.93 -2.88 4.68
N VAL A 210 -14.11 -1.94 5.17
CA VAL A 210 -13.74 -0.74 4.40
C VAL A 210 -12.86 -1.10 3.19
N ALA A 211 -11.86 -1.96 3.36
CA ALA A 211 -11.02 -2.40 2.25
C ALA A 211 -11.84 -3.09 1.15
N GLU A 212 -12.77 -3.97 1.54
CA GLU A 212 -13.69 -4.64 0.62
C GLU A 212 -14.65 -3.66 -0.06
N ALA A 213 -15.19 -2.67 0.66
CA ALA A 213 -16.07 -1.65 0.08
C ALA A 213 -15.35 -0.80 -0.97
N ILE A 214 -14.11 -0.37 -0.69
CA ILE A 214 -13.26 0.35 -1.64
C ILE A 214 -12.97 -0.51 -2.86
N GLY A 215 -12.55 -1.76 -2.68
CA GLY A 215 -12.25 -2.67 -3.78
C GLY A 215 -13.47 -2.94 -4.67
N GLN A 216 -14.64 -3.14 -4.07
CA GLN A 216 -15.89 -3.35 -4.81
C GLN A 216 -16.35 -2.09 -5.55
N GLU A 217 -16.19 -0.89 -4.98
CA GLU A 217 -16.48 0.37 -5.68
C GLU A 217 -15.55 0.57 -6.87
N ALA A 218 -14.24 0.37 -6.68
CA ALA A 218 -13.25 0.42 -7.74
C ALA A 218 -13.58 -0.56 -8.88
N PHE A 219 -13.94 -1.81 -8.54
CA PHE A 219 -14.30 -2.83 -9.52
C PHE A 219 -15.55 -2.45 -10.32
N ARG A 220 -16.61 -1.99 -9.66
CA ARG A 220 -17.84 -1.54 -10.34
C ARG A 220 -17.56 -0.36 -11.26
N ASN A 221 -16.81 0.63 -10.78
CA ASN A 221 -16.46 1.83 -11.54
C ASN A 221 -15.57 1.49 -12.75
N GLY A 222 -14.58 0.60 -12.58
CA GLY A 222 -13.70 0.11 -13.65
C GLY A 222 -14.44 -0.61 -14.78
N GLN A 223 -15.60 -1.20 -14.50
CA GLN A 223 -16.45 -1.85 -15.52
C GLN A 223 -17.37 -0.86 -16.25
N ASP A 224 -17.64 0.31 -15.68
CA ASP A 224 -18.59 1.26 -16.25
C ASP A 224 -17.93 2.07 -17.37
N ARG A 225 -18.31 1.76 -18.61
CA ARG A 225 -17.83 2.44 -19.83
C ARG A 225 -18.29 3.89 -19.97
N ARG A 226 -19.23 4.35 -19.14
CA ARG A 226 -19.79 5.71 -19.16
C ARG A 226 -19.30 6.56 -17.99
N TYR A 227 -18.64 5.94 -17.01
CA TYR A 227 -18.10 6.66 -15.87
C TYR A 227 -16.96 7.57 -16.30
N PHE A 228 -17.01 8.84 -15.91
CA PHE A 228 -15.88 9.76 -16.08
C PHE A 228 -14.93 9.59 -14.89
N SER A 229 -14.12 8.53 -15.00
CA SER A 229 -13.21 8.09 -13.95
C SER A 229 -12.04 9.07 -13.72
N PRO A 230 -11.36 8.99 -12.56
CA PRO A 230 -10.09 9.67 -12.36
C PRO A 230 -9.10 9.44 -13.52
N PHE A 231 -8.98 8.21 -14.01
CA PHE A 231 -8.14 7.90 -15.16
C PHE A 231 -8.58 8.63 -16.43
N ALA A 232 -9.89 8.62 -16.74
CA ALA A 232 -10.42 9.32 -17.91
C ALA A 232 -10.15 10.83 -17.87
N ARG A 233 -10.22 11.42 -16.67
CA ARG A 233 -9.89 12.84 -16.46
C ARG A 233 -8.40 13.12 -16.71
N HIS A 234 -7.51 12.34 -16.10
CA HIS A 234 -6.07 12.48 -16.33
C HIS A 234 -5.68 12.23 -17.81
N ALA A 235 -6.37 11.30 -18.49
CA ALA A 235 -6.18 11.07 -19.92
C ALA A 235 -6.51 12.31 -20.74
N GLU A 236 -7.65 12.96 -20.47
CA GLU A 236 -8.08 14.20 -21.13
C GLU A 236 -7.08 15.34 -20.88
N GLU A 237 -6.63 15.52 -19.63
CA GLU A 237 -5.62 16.52 -19.24
C GLU A 237 -4.28 16.30 -19.95
N ALA A 238 -3.91 15.04 -20.19
CA ALA A 238 -2.73 14.66 -20.96
C ALA A 238 -2.94 14.70 -22.49
N GLY A 239 -4.13 15.09 -22.97
CA GLY A 239 -4.45 15.23 -24.40
C GLY A 239 -4.90 13.95 -25.10
N TYR A 240 -5.19 12.88 -24.35
CA TYR A 240 -5.73 11.62 -24.85
C TYR A 240 -7.26 11.60 -24.80
N ARG A 241 -7.88 10.87 -25.72
CA ARG A 241 -9.33 10.63 -25.70
C ARG A 241 -9.62 9.30 -25.04
N TYR A 242 -10.19 9.32 -23.84
CA TYR A 242 -10.61 8.14 -23.10
C TYR A 242 -11.93 8.41 -22.35
N THR A 243 -12.80 7.40 -22.26
CA THR A 243 -14.07 7.47 -21.51
C THR A 243 -14.36 6.15 -20.83
N GLY A 244 -14.88 6.17 -19.61
CA GLY A 244 -15.17 4.99 -18.81
C GLY A 244 -14.21 4.82 -17.63
N GLY A 245 -14.47 3.82 -16.80
CA GLY A 245 -13.46 3.29 -15.86
C GLY A 245 -12.38 2.49 -16.57
N LYS A 246 -11.25 2.28 -15.86
CA LYS A 246 -10.13 1.47 -16.30
C LYS A 246 -10.11 0.18 -15.46
N LEU A 247 -10.65 -0.90 -16.01
CA LEU A 247 -10.62 -2.20 -15.34
C LEU A 247 -9.18 -2.70 -15.19
N ASP A 248 -8.75 -3.00 -13.96
CA ASP A 248 -7.41 -3.54 -13.66
C ASP A 248 -7.44 -4.56 -12.50
N ASP A 249 -6.26 -5.06 -12.10
CA ASP A 249 -6.08 -5.66 -10.78
C ASP A 249 -6.30 -4.60 -9.70
N ILE A 250 -7.00 -4.94 -8.63
CA ILE A 250 -7.39 -4.01 -7.57
C ILE A 250 -6.87 -4.54 -6.25
N THR A 251 -6.01 -3.77 -5.59
CA THR A 251 -5.54 -4.06 -4.24
C THR A 251 -5.76 -2.86 -3.33
N ALA A 252 -6.40 -3.09 -2.18
CA ALA A 252 -6.60 -2.10 -1.13
C ALA A 252 -6.25 -2.68 0.24
N LEU A 253 -5.30 -2.05 0.92
CA LEU A 253 -4.97 -2.33 2.31
C LEU A 253 -5.41 -1.18 3.20
N VAL A 254 -6.18 -1.47 4.22
CA VAL A 254 -6.60 -0.51 5.24
C VAL A 254 -6.02 -0.92 6.58
N ALA A 255 -5.34 0.00 7.27
CA ALA A 255 -4.76 -0.24 8.58
C ALA A 255 -5.04 0.91 9.54
N GLN A 256 -5.51 0.60 10.74
CA GLN A 256 -5.64 1.57 11.82
C GLN A 256 -4.47 1.45 12.79
N VAL A 257 -3.88 2.58 13.14
CA VAL A 257 -2.80 2.68 14.11
C VAL A 257 -3.33 2.45 15.52
N THR A 258 -2.70 1.56 16.26
CA THR A 258 -3.02 1.26 17.67
C THR A 258 -1.78 1.41 18.55
N ALA A 259 -1.95 1.32 19.87
CA ALA A 259 -0.80 1.07 20.74
C ALA A 259 -0.24 -0.34 20.48
N ASP A 260 1.09 -0.51 20.61
CA ASP A 260 1.78 -1.78 20.38
C ASP A 260 1.36 -2.85 21.41
N SER A 261 0.89 -2.41 22.59
CA SER A 261 0.37 -3.26 23.66
C SER A 261 -1.03 -3.82 23.43
N GLU A 262 -1.82 -3.27 22.49
CA GLU A 262 -3.19 -3.71 22.23
C GLU A 262 -3.19 -4.92 21.31
N GLU A 263 -3.71 -6.09 21.74
CA GLU A 263 -3.82 -7.28 20.89
C GLU A 263 -4.60 -6.98 19.59
N GLY A 264 -4.01 -7.34 18.45
CA GLY A 264 -4.64 -7.16 17.14
C GLY A 264 -5.77 -8.17 16.99
N ILE A 265 -6.97 -7.71 16.66
CA ILE A 265 -8.18 -8.54 16.63
C ILE A 265 -8.28 -9.37 15.35
N GLU A 266 -7.52 -9.03 14.30
CA GLU A 266 -7.68 -9.60 12.96
C GLU A 266 -6.40 -10.30 12.46
N ASN A 267 -6.52 -11.60 12.17
CA ASN A 267 -5.56 -12.33 11.34
C ASN A 267 -5.77 -11.93 9.88
N CYS A 268 -5.01 -10.94 9.42
CA CYS A 268 -4.94 -10.58 8.00
C CYS A 268 -3.81 -11.36 7.33
N PRO A 269 -4.03 -12.01 6.18
CA PRO A 269 -2.98 -12.73 5.45
C PRO A 269 -1.81 -11.79 5.11
N PRO A 270 -0.56 -12.17 5.38
CA PRO A 270 0.59 -11.29 5.26
C PRO A 270 0.98 -10.98 3.80
N LEU A 271 0.59 -11.85 2.87
CA LEU A 271 0.89 -11.76 1.44
C LEU A 271 -0.37 -12.04 0.62
N ILE A 272 -0.42 -11.49 -0.59
CA ILE A 272 -1.54 -11.69 -1.51
C ILE A 272 -1.75 -13.16 -1.89
N THR A 273 -0.66 -13.94 -1.97
CA THR A 273 -0.70 -15.37 -2.29
C THR A 273 -1.49 -16.15 -1.26
N THR A 274 -1.30 -15.83 0.03
CA THR A 274 -2.07 -16.43 1.12
C THR A 274 -3.54 -16.00 1.08
N LEU A 275 -3.84 -14.74 0.76
CA LEU A 275 -5.22 -14.25 0.65
C LEU A 275 -5.99 -14.93 -0.49
N LEU A 276 -5.35 -15.07 -1.64
CA LEU A 276 -5.95 -15.61 -2.85
C LEU A 276 -5.79 -17.14 -2.99
N ASN A 277 -5.18 -17.82 -2.01
CA ASN A 277 -4.86 -19.25 -2.02
C ASN A 277 -4.09 -19.67 -3.29
N LEU A 278 -3.03 -18.93 -3.62
CA LEU A 278 -2.15 -19.20 -4.75
C LEU A 278 -0.96 -20.05 -4.31
N ASP A 279 -0.51 -20.95 -5.19
CA ASP A 279 0.76 -21.66 -5.02
C ASP A 279 1.93 -20.66 -5.18
N GLU A 280 2.95 -20.79 -4.33
CA GLU A 280 4.18 -19.96 -4.37
C GLU A 280 5.18 -20.41 -5.44
#